data_AF-A0A848ZHW1-F1
#
_entry.id   AF-A0A848ZHW1-F1
#
_cell.length_a   1.000
_cell.length_b   1.000
_cell.length_c   1.000
_cell.angle_alpha   90.00
_cell.angle_beta   90.00
_cell.angle_gamma   90.00
#
_symmetry.space_group_name_H-M   'P 1'
#
loop_
_entity.id
_entity.type
_entity.pdbx_description
1 polymer ?
#
loop_
_entity_poly.entity_id
_entity_poly.type
_entity_poly.pdbx_seq_one_letter_code
_entity_poly.pdbx_strand_id
1 'polypeptide(L)'
;MNEYSLIGKRLPRIDAREKVTGKALYTDDISMSGMLCGMILRSPLPHARIVRIDTKKAMKLPGVKAIVTGEDTLKVKYGVISRSEKYMDEYPLAVD
;
A
#
# COMPACT_ATOMS: atom_id res chain seq x y z
N MET A 1 37.63 5.15 30.13
CA MET A 1 36.41 4.88 29.34
C MET A 1 36.33 3.39 29.15
N ASN A 2 35.21 2.75 29.52
CA ASN A 2 35.08 1.30 29.33
C ASN A 2 35.06 0.96 27.84
N GLU A 3 35.85 -0.02 27.43
CA GLU A 3 35.76 -0.58 26.09
C GLU A 3 34.46 -1.37 25.96
N TYR A 4 33.57 -0.92 25.09
CA TYR A 4 32.35 -1.64 24.78
C TYR A 4 32.64 -2.80 23.83
N SER A 5 32.06 -3.97 24.11
CA SER A 5 32.24 -5.17 23.30
C SER A 5 31.65 -5.04 21.89
N LEU A 6 30.64 -4.17 21.69
CA LEU A 6 29.90 -4.03 20.44
C LEU A 6 29.78 -2.57 19.95
N ILE A 7 29.60 -1.61 20.85
CA ILE A 7 29.38 -0.19 20.50
C ILE A 7 30.64 0.39 19.85
N GLY A 8 30.48 1.06 18.70
CA GLY A 8 31.57 1.67 17.95
C GLY A 8 32.34 0.70 17.04
N LYS A 9 31.97 -0.59 16.98
CA LYS A 9 32.64 -1.58 16.13
C LYS A 9 31.95 -1.72 14.77
N ARG A 10 32.74 -1.95 13.72
CA ARG A 10 32.23 -2.27 12.37
C ARG A 10 31.72 -3.71 12.33
N LEU A 11 30.46 -3.91 12.68
CA LEU A 11 29.79 -5.21 12.61
C LEU A 11 28.89 -5.27 11.38
N PRO A 12 28.78 -6.43 10.70
CA PRO A 12 27.79 -6.62 9.65
C PRO A 12 26.39 -6.53 10.24
N ARG A 13 25.44 -5.96 9.50
CA ARG A 13 24.02 -5.98 9.91
C ARG A 13 23.50 -7.42 9.89
N ILE A 14 22.61 -7.73 10.82
CA ILE A 14 21.99 -9.06 10.95
C ILE A 14 21.28 -9.51 9.66
N ASP A 15 20.71 -8.57 8.90
CA ASP A 15 19.95 -8.79 7.67
C ASP A 15 20.80 -8.63 6.40
N ALA A 16 22.09 -8.30 6.52
CA ALA A 16 22.92 -7.95 5.37
C ALA A 16 23.06 -9.12 4.38
N ARG A 17 23.31 -10.34 4.89
CA ARG A 17 23.61 -11.50 4.04
C ARG A 17 22.43 -11.87 3.14
N GLU A 18 21.22 -11.94 3.69
CA GLU A 18 20.03 -12.30 2.92
C GLU A 18 19.72 -11.25 1.85
N LYS A 19 19.88 -9.96 2.18
CA LYS A 19 19.67 -8.85 1.23
C LYS A 19 20.66 -8.86 0.08
N VAL A 20 21.96 -9.05 0.35
CA VAL A 20 22.99 -9.03 -0.72
C VAL A 20 23.02 -10.31 -1.56
N THR A 21 22.40 -11.39 -1.09
CA THR A 21 22.32 -12.66 -1.82
C THR A 21 21.00 -12.87 -2.55
N GLY A 22 20.05 -11.92 -2.45
CA GLY A 22 18.71 -12.07 -3.01
C GLY A 22 17.86 -13.14 -2.33
N LYS A 23 18.21 -13.54 -1.10
CA LYS A 23 17.47 -14.53 -0.30
C LYS A 23 16.43 -13.89 0.61
N ALA A 24 16.55 -12.59 0.87
CA ALA A 24 15.53 -11.86 1.62
C ALA A 24 14.24 -11.83 0.80
N LEU A 25 13.14 -12.29 1.40
CA LEU A 25 11.81 -12.21 0.80
C LEU A 25 11.16 -10.89 1.18
N TYR A 26 10.68 -10.17 0.18
CA TYR A 26 9.87 -8.97 0.30
C TYR A 26 8.41 -9.28 -0.06
N THR A 27 7.51 -8.33 0.21
CA THR A 27 6.07 -8.51 -0.04
C THR A 27 5.78 -8.92 -1.49
N ASP A 28 6.54 -8.39 -2.45
CA ASP A 28 6.36 -8.67 -3.87
C ASP A 28 6.89 -10.06 -4.30
N ASP A 29 7.72 -10.71 -3.48
CA ASP A 29 8.22 -12.07 -3.74
C ASP A 29 7.22 -13.16 -3.31
N ILE A 30 6.18 -12.77 -2.56
CA ILE A 30 5.20 -13.69 -2.01
C ILE A 30 4.13 -14.00 -3.07
N SER A 31 3.84 -15.29 -3.26
CA SER A 31 2.73 -15.74 -4.10
C SER A 31 1.93 -16.82 -3.39
N MET A 32 0.60 -16.79 -3.57
CA MET A 32 -0.33 -17.72 -2.92
C MET A 32 -1.34 -18.26 -3.93
N SER A 33 -1.81 -19.49 -3.71
CA SER A 33 -2.88 -20.05 -4.53
C SER A 33 -4.14 -19.19 -4.42
N GLY A 34 -4.72 -18.79 -5.56
CA GLY A 34 -5.89 -17.91 -5.61
C GLY A 34 -5.62 -16.42 -5.37
N MET A 35 -4.35 -15.99 -5.30
CA MET A 35 -3.99 -14.58 -5.17
C MET A 35 -4.55 -13.75 -6.33
N LEU A 36 -5.25 -12.66 -6.00
CA LEU A 36 -5.70 -11.68 -6.98
C LEU A 36 -4.62 -10.63 -7.21
N CYS A 37 -4.51 -10.14 -8.44
CA CYS A 37 -3.70 -8.96 -8.75
C CYS A 37 -4.59 -7.72 -8.76
N GLY A 38 -4.13 -6.63 -8.14
CA GLY A 38 -4.84 -5.35 -8.09
C GLY A 38 -4.18 -4.30 -8.98
N MET A 39 -4.98 -3.38 -9.52
CA MET A 39 -4.51 -2.19 -10.23
C MET A 39 -5.30 -0.96 -9.76
N ILE A 40 -4.63 0.19 -9.70
CA ILE A 40 -5.23 1.45 -9.28
C ILE A 40 -5.48 2.33 -10.50
N LEU A 41 -6.74 2.66 -10.78
CA LEU A 41 -7.09 3.71 -11.73
C LEU A 41 -6.93 5.08 -11.06
N ARG A 42 -6.06 5.93 -11.61
CA ARG A 42 -5.78 7.27 -11.09
C ARG A 42 -6.47 8.36 -11.91
N SER A 43 -6.72 9.50 -11.29
CA SER A 43 -7.24 10.68 -11.98
C SER A 43 -6.28 11.11 -13.11
N PRO A 44 -6.78 11.39 -14.32
CA PRO A 44 -5.99 12.02 -15.37
C PRO A 44 -5.89 13.54 -15.19
N LEU A 45 -6.61 14.11 -14.23
CA LEU A 45 -6.68 15.54 -13.94
C LEU A 45 -6.04 15.86 -12.58
N PRO A 46 -5.33 17.00 -12.45
CA PRO A 46 -4.72 17.39 -11.18
C PRO A 46 -5.75 17.73 -10.10
N HIS A 47 -6.91 18.26 -10.48
CA HIS A 47 -8.03 18.55 -9.58
C HIS A 47 -9.34 18.47 -10.35
N ALA A 48 -10.28 17.67 -9.86
CA ALA A 48 -11.62 17.52 -10.44
C ALA A 48 -12.57 16.94 -9.39
N ARG A 49 -13.87 17.15 -9.59
CA ARG A 49 -14.94 16.51 -8.82
C ARG A 49 -15.39 15.23 -9.53
N ILE A 50 -15.47 14.11 -8.81
CA ILE A 50 -16.03 12.86 -9.30
C ILE A 50 -17.55 13.01 -9.41
N VAL A 51 -18.04 13.14 -10.65
CA VAL A 51 -19.48 13.16 -10.92
C VAL A 51 -20.06 11.74 -10.91
N ARG A 52 -19.30 10.77 -11.46
CA ARG A 52 -19.73 9.38 -11.61
C ARG A 52 -18.54 8.47 -11.94
N ILE A 53 -18.57 7.25 -11.39
CA ILE A 53 -17.73 6.12 -11.79
C ILE A 53 -18.65 5.04 -12.41
N ASP A 54 -18.38 4.62 -13.64
CA ASP A 54 -19.12 3.53 -14.30
C ASP A 54 -18.22 2.29 -14.46
N THR A 55 -18.51 1.27 -13.66
CA THR A 55 -17.72 0.03 -13.60
C THR A 55 -18.26 -1.07 -14.52
N LYS A 56 -19.41 -0.86 -15.19
CA LYS A 56 -20.16 -1.93 -15.88
C LYS A 56 -19.38 -2.62 -16.99
N LYS A 57 -18.59 -1.86 -17.75
CA LYS A 57 -17.77 -2.42 -18.85
C LYS A 57 -16.59 -3.23 -18.30
N ALA A 58 -15.90 -2.67 -17.30
CA ALA A 58 -14.74 -3.32 -16.70
C ALA A 58 -15.12 -4.61 -15.95
N MET A 59 -16.25 -4.63 -15.23
CA MET A 59 -16.76 -5.84 -14.56
C MET A 59 -17.07 -6.99 -15.52
N LYS A 60 -17.26 -6.74 -16.81
CA LYS A 60 -17.54 -7.78 -17.82
C LYS A 60 -16.27 -8.36 -18.46
N LEU A 61 -15.11 -7.79 -18.19
CA LEU A 61 -13.86 -8.29 -18.76
C LEU A 61 -13.48 -9.63 -18.12
N PRO A 62 -13.04 -10.63 -18.90
CA PRO A 62 -12.53 -11.88 -18.35
C PRO A 62 -11.38 -11.63 -17.36
N GLY A 63 -11.41 -12.32 -16.21
CA GLY A 63 -10.39 -12.20 -15.17
C GLY A 63 -10.62 -11.08 -14.15
N VAL A 64 -11.56 -10.16 -14.38
CA VAL A 64 -11.93 -9.16 -13.37
C VAL A 64 -12.75 -9.81 -12.27
N LYS A 65 -12.17 -9.90 -11.06
CA LYS A 65 -12.85 -10.49 -9.90
C LYS A 65 -13.70 -9.47 -9.14
N ALA A 66 -13.23 -8.24 -9.02
CA ALA A 66 -13.89 -7.16 -8.29
C ALA A 66 -13.40 -5.80 -8.77
N ILE A 67 -14.23 -4.76 -8.58
CA ILE A 67 -13.86 -3.36 -8.68
C ILE A 67 -14.35 -2.69 -7.41
N VAL A 68 -13.45 -2.00 -6.72
CA VAL A 68 -13.72 -1.32 -5.44
C VAL A 68 -13.57 0.19 -5.65
N THR A 69 -14.53 0.95 -5.16
CA THR A 69 -14.62 2.41 -5.28
C THR A 69 -14.74 3.05 -3.90
N GLY A 70 -14.74 4.39 -3.83
CA GLY A 70 -14.98 5.11 -2.56
C GLY A 70 -16.31 4.75 -1.87
N GLU A 71 -17.32 4.32 -2.63
CA GLU A 71 -18.62 3.88 -2.10
C GLU A 71 -18.54 2.57 -1.31
N ASP A 72 -17.54 1.73 -1.58
CA ASP A 72 -17.33 0.46 -0.88
C ASP A 72 -16.55 0.63 0.44
N THR A 73 -16.16 1.86 0.77
CA THR A 73 -15.40 2.18 1.98
C THR A 73 -16.31 2.62 3.13
N LEU A 74 -15.79 2.57 4.36
CA LEU A 74 -16.51 3.08 5.55
C LEU A 74 -16.60 4.62 5.57
N LYS A 75 -16.02 5.33 4.59
CA LYS A 75 -15.91 6.80 4.57
C LYS A 75 -15.35 7.36 5.89
N VAL A 76 -14.38 6.64 6.47
CA VAL A 76 -13.60 7.05 7.63
C VAL A 76 -12.30 7.63 7.12
N LYS A 77 -11.95 8.84 7.59
CA LYS A 77 -10.69 9.47 7.25
C LYS A 77 -9.53 8.81 7.98
N TYR A 78 -8.36 8.79 7.35
CA TYR A 78 -7.13 8.30 7.95
C TYR A 78 -5.99 9.30 7.68
N GLY A 79 -4.86 9.09 8.33
CA GLY A 79 -3.66 9.90 8.18
C GLY A 79 -2.46 9.22 8.82
N VAL A 80 -1.26 9.69 8.48
CA VAL A 80 0.01 9.11 8.96
C VAL A 80 0.08 9.09 10.50
N ILE A 81 -0.51 10.09 11.15
CA ILE A 81 -0.59 10.19 12.60
C ILE A 81 -1.98 9.75 13.05
N SER A 82 -2.16 8.43 13.23
CA SER A 82 -3.43 7.83 13.63
C SER A 82 -3.86 8.13 15.08
N ARG A 83 -3.07 8.88 15.85
CA ARG A 83 -3.33 9.23 17.26
C ARG A 83 -4.22 10.45 17.46
N SER A 84 -4.55 11.20 16.40
CA SER A 84 -5.43 12.36 16.51
C SER A 84 -6.25 12.53 15.25
N GLU A 85 -7.57 12.62 15.40
CA GLU A 85 -8.53 12.90 14.32
C GLU A 85 -8.19 14.20 13.57
N LYS A 86 -7.54 15.16 14.24
CA LYS A 86 -7.09 16.42 13.64
C LYS A 86 -6.17 16.22 12.43
N TYR A 87 -5.42 15.12 12.37
CA TYR A 87 -4.46 14.82 11.30
C TYR A 87 -4.97 13.74 10.34
N MET A 88 -6.27 13.44 10.37
CA MET A 88 -6.91 12.50 9.44
C MET A 88 -7.73 13.29 8.41
N ASP A 89 -7.13 13.57 7.27
CA ASP A 89 -7.72 14.38 6.19
C ASP A 89 -7.97 13.60 4.89
N GLU A 90 -7.49 12.36 4.78
CA GLU A 90 -7.60 11.54 3.58
C GLU A 90 -8.63 10.40 3.71
N TYR A 91 -9.28 10.04 2.60
CA TYR A 91 -10.06 8.82 2.48
C TYR A 91 -9.24 7.72 1.79
N PRO A 92 -9.45 6.43 2.12
CA PRO A 92 -8.68 5.33 1.51
C PRO A 92 -8.87 5.22 -0.01
N LEU A 93 -10.02 5.67 -0.52
CA LEU A 93 -10.32 5.83 -1.93
C LEU A 93 -11.07 7.15 -2.13
N ALA A 94 -11.01 7.71 -3.33
CA ALA A 94 -11.71 8.97 -3.65
C ALA A 94 -13.23 8.80 -3.53
N VAL A 95 -13.88 9.76 -2.86
CA VAL A 95 -15.33 9.75 -2.54
C VAL A 95 -16.11 10.90 -3.18
N ASP A 96 -15.43 11.90 -3.78
CA ASP A 96 -16.03 13.14 -4.28
C ASP A 96 -15.36 13.70 -5.53
#